data_AF-A0A821EL88-F1
#
_entry.id   AF-A0A821EL88-F1
#
_cell.length_a   1.000
_cell.length_b   1.000
_cell.length_c   1.000
_cell.angle_alpha   90.00
_cell.angle_beta   90.00
_cell.angle_gamma   90.00
#
_symmetry.space_group_name_H-M   'P 1'
#
loop_
_entity.id
_entity.type
_entity.pdbx_description
1 polymer ?
#
loop_
_entity_poly.entity_id
_entity_poly.type
_entity_poly.pdbx_seq_one_letter_code
_entity_poly.pdbx_strand_id
1 'polypeptide(L)'
;MFKRSTDSEKLRVLTVAPVSWGRNTIVNFFDCAEHQARAAIELRLTDGILAFPTSCRGNQPIDPDTTEQVLNYYRRDDNEECCSSAGSDCSSHTPSSNRLEDEDIDEEEEFSWTVWETINNKVMLQTVSDQKASLLSEIDNRWEIFLYHAFVNRQQCIYIEIIREQSSADNFVVVHIDFSENYKFIRQ
;
A
#
# COMPACT_ATOMS: atom_id res chain seq x y z
N MET A 1 -17.42 -14.47 -30.19
CA MET A 1 -16.75 -13.28 -29.60
C MET A 1 -15.36 -13.72 -29.16
N PHE A 2 -14.28 -13.18 -29.73
CA PHE A 2 -12.92 -13.62 -29.40
C PHE A 2 -12.44 -12.92 -28.12
N LYS A 3 -11.95 -13.70 -27.15
CA LYS A 3 -11.37 -13.19 -25.90
C LYS A 3 -9.98 -12.61 -26.20
N ARG A 4 -9.68 -11.40 -25.72
CA ARG A 4 -8.32 -10.84 -25.79
C ARG A 4 -7.39 -11.59 -24.84
N SER A 5 -6.19 -11.91 -25.30
CA SER A 5 -5.17 -12.61 -24.49
C SER A 5 -4.68 -11.74 -23.34
N THR A 6 -4.41 -12.35 -22.18
CA THR A 6 -3.79 -11.65 -21.04
C THR A 6 -2.32 -11.38 -21.30
N ASP A 7 -1.71 -10.46 -20.55
CA ASP A 7 -0.30 -10.13 -20.75
C ASP A 7 0.63 -11.30 -20.42
N SER A 8 0.25 -12.15 -19.47
CA SER A 8 0.93 -13.43 -19.19
C SER A 8 0.89 -14.40 -20.36
N GLU A 9 -0.25 -14.49 -21.07
CA GLU A 9 -0.40 -15.34 -22.26
C GLU A 9 0.41 -14.79 -23.44
N LYS A 10 0.41 -13.46 -23.64
CA LYS A 10 1.22 -12.80 -24.67
C LYS A 10 2.71 -13.07 -24.43
N LEU A 11 3.18 -12.86 -23.20
CA LEU A 11 4.58 -13.08 -22.84
C LEU A 11 4.99 -14.55 -23.01
N ARG A 12 4.11 -15.48 -22.64
CA ARG A 12 4.30 -16.92 -22.85
C ARG A 12 4.49 -17.25 -24.33
N VAL A 13 3.69 -16.68 -25.23
CA VAL A 13 3.81 -16.92 -26.68
C VAL A 13 5.14 -16.40 -27.23
N LEU A 14 5.63 -15.26 -26.73
CA LEU A 14 6.90 -14.69 -27.16
C LEU A 14 8.12 -15.58 -26.87
N THR A 15 8.05 -16.47 -25.88
CA THR A 15 9.12 -17.44 -25.58
C THR A 15 9.37 -18.46 -26.69
N VAL A 16 8.44 -18.60 -27.65
CA VAL A 16 8.57 -19.51 -28.81
C VAL A 16 9.56 -18.96 -29.85
N ALA A 17 9.92 -17.68 -29.78
CA ALA A 17 10.93 -17.11 -30.67
C ALA A 17 12.22 -17.96 -30.67
N PRO A 18 12.92 -18.12 -31.81
CA PRO A 18 14.20 -18.82 -31.87
C PRO A 18 15.28 -18.22 -30.95
N VAL A 19 16.23 -19.03 -30.49
CA VAL A 19 17.35 -18.58 -29.64
C VAL A 19 18.30 -17.65 -30.39
N SER A 20 18.38 -17.77 -31.71
CA SER A 20 19.18 -16.91 -32.58
C SER A 20 18.62 -15.49 -32.75
N TRP A 21 17.38 -15.23 -32.32
CA TRP A 21 16.76 -13.92 -32.47
C TRP A 21 17.13 -12.98 -31.33
N GLY A 22 17.57 -11.77 -31.70
CA GLY A 22 17.75 -10.67 -30.77
C GLY A 22 16.43 -9.96 -30.42
N ARG A 23 16.45 -9.10 -29.40
CA ARG A 23 15.28 -8.36 -28.90
C ARG A 23 14.56 -7.60 -30.02
N ASN A 24 15.30 -6.83 -30.83
CA ASN A 24 14.73 -6.03 -31.92
C ASN A 24 14.06 -6.87 -33.00
N THR A 25 14.58 -8.07 -33.28
CA THR A 25 13.98 -9.00 -34.25
C THR A 25 12.63 -9.50 -33.73
N ILE A 26 12.54 -9.82 -32.44
CA ILE A 26 11.29 -10.27 -31.79
C ILE A 26 10.27 -9.14 -31.78
N VAL A 27 10.68 -7.94 -31.38
CA VAL A 27 9.83 -6.72 -31.37
C VAL A 27 9.22 -6.48 -32.74
N ASN A 28 10.06 -6.46 -33.78
CA ASN A 28 9.60 -6.17 -35.14
C ASN A 28 8.74 -7.30 -35.73
N PHE A 29 9.01 -8.56 -35.38
CA PHE A 29 8.26 -9.69 -35.91
C PHE A 29 6.89 -9.88 -35.24
N PHE A 30 6.83 -9.73 -33.91
CA PHE A 30 5.60 -9.94 -33.12
C PHE A 30 4.81 -8.65 -32.85
N ASP A 31 5.33 -7.50 -33.27
CA ASP A 31 4.75 -6.17 -32.99
C ASP A 31 4.46 -5.97 -31.49
N CYS A 32 5.48 -6.22 -30.67
CA CYS A 32 5.39 -6.17 -29.22
C CYS A 32 6.36 -5.14 -28.63
N ALA A 33 6.14 -4.71 -27.38
CA ALA A 33 7.05 -3.77 -26.74
C ALA A 33 8.41 -4.44 -26.41
N GLU A 34 9.49 -3.66 -26.43
CA GLU A 34 10.85 -4.17 -26.19
C GLU A 34 11.01 -4.88 -24.84
N HIS A 35 10.37 -4.35 -23.79
CA HIS A 35 10.40 -4.98 -22.47
C HIS A 35 9.78 -6.39 -22.47
N GLN A 36 8.76 -6.65 -23.30
CA GLN A 36 8.14 -7.98 -23.42
C GLN A 36 9.08 -8.96 -24.13
N ALA A 37 9.81 -8.50 -25.15
CA ALA A 37 10.83 -9.30 -25.81
C ALA A 37 11.99 -9.64 -24.87
N ARG A 38 12.43 -8.68 -24.04
CA ARG A 38 13.46 -8.90 -23.00
C ARG A 38 13.00 -9.96 -21.99
N ALA A 39 11.82 -9.75 -21.41
CA ALA A 39 11.27 -10.64 -20.39
C ALA A 39 10.95 -12.05 -20.95
N ALA A 40 10.54 -12.17 -22.21
CA ALA A 40 10.32 -13.47 -22.84
C ALA A 40 11.62 -14.24 -23.11
N ILE A 41 12.71 -13.55 -23.48
CA ILE A 41 14.03 -14.19 -23.63
C ILE A 41 14.50 -14.71 -22.27
N GLU A 42 14.39 -13.88 -21.23
CA GLU A 42 14.77 -14.24 -19.86
C GLU A 42 13.96 -15.43 -19.34
N LEU A 43 12.63 -15.37 -19.45
CA LEU A 43 11.73 -16.45 -19.06
C LEU A 43 12.03 -17.76 -19.81
N ARG A 44 12.40 -17.67 -21.09
CA ARG A 44 12.80 -18.85 -21.88
C ARG A 44 14.12 -19.45 -21.37
N LEU A 45 15.05 -18.62 -20.90
CA LEU A 45 16.34 -19.08 -20.37
C LEU A 45 16.19 -19.72 -18.99
N THR A 46 15.31 -19.19 -18.14
CA THR A 46 15.07 -19.70 -16.79
C THR A 46 14.16 -20.92 -16.78
N ASP A 47 13.00 -20.83 -17.44
CA ASP A 47 11.89 -21.77 -17.27
C ASP A 47 11.53 -22.53 -18.56
N GLY A 48 12.12 -22.14 -19.69
CA GLY A 48 11.97 -22.81 -20.98
C GLY A 48 10.85 -22.26 -21.87
N ILE A 49 10.62 -22.95 -22.99
CA ILE A 49 9.66 -22.54 -24.02
C ILE A 49 8.22 -22.75 -23.50
N LEU A 50 7.35 -21.77 -23.71
CA LEU A 50 5.96 -21.74 -23.22
C LEU A 50 5.82 -21.81 -21.70
N ALA A 51 6.83 -21.38 -20.95
CA ALA A 51 6.73 -21.21 -19.51
C ALA A 51 5.71 -20.12 -19.15
N PHE A 52 5.05 -20.30 -18.00
CA PHE A 52 4.18 -19.26 -17.45
C PHE A 52 5.04 -18.25 -16.70
N PRO A 53 4.88 -16.94 -16.94
CA PRO A 53 5.57 -15.95 -16.12
C PRO A 53 5.09 -16.09 -14.68
N THR A 54 6.03 -16.14 -13.75
CA THR A 54 5.74 -16.03 -12.32
C THR A 54 5.17 -14.63 -12.09
N SER A 55 3.85 -14.53 -12.01
CA SER A 55 3.24 -13.27 -11.60
C SER A 55 3.57 -13.09 -10.13
N CYS A 56 4.47 -12.16 -9.80
CA CYS A 56 4.45 -11.52 -8.49
C CYS A 56 3.13 -10.74 -8.40
N ARG A 57 2.03 -11.45 -8.10
CA ARG A 57 0.85 -10.79 -7.56
C ARG A 57 1.31 -10.25 -6.22
N GLY A 58 1.35 -8.92 -6.12
CA GLY A 58 1.79 -8.21 -4.93
C GLY A 58 1.25 -8.87 -3.66
N ASN A 59 2.21 -9.13 -2.76
CA ASN A 59 2.15 -9.51 -1.35
C ASN A 59 3.41 -10.35 -1.08
N GLN A 60 4.59 -9.78 -1.36
CA GLN A 60 5.77 -10.29 -0.69
C GLN A 60 5.49 -10.08 0.80
N PRO A 61 5.40 -11.15 1.62
CA PRO A 61 5.16 -10.98 3.03
C PRO A 61 6.27 -10.08 3.58
N ILE A 62 5.87 -9.01 4.27
CA ILE A 62 6.80 -8.11 4.94
C ILE A 62 7.72 -8.98 5.79
N ASP A 63 9.01 -8.67 5.79
CA ASP A 63 9.98 -9.44 6.54
C ASP A 63 9.51 -9.60 8.01
N PRO A 64 9.62 -10.80 8.59
CA PRO A 64 9.11 -11.03 9.94
C PRO A 64 9.77 -10.11 10.97
N ASP A 65 11.04 -9.75 10.78
CA ASP A 65 11.78 -8.84 11.66
C ASP A 65 11.22 -7.42 11.55
N THR A 66 10.98 -6.93 10.33
CA THR A 66 10.33 -5.62 10.13
C THR A 66 8.93 -5.59 10.73
N THR A 67 8.16 -6.68 10.60
CA THR A 67 6.83 -6.81 11.19
C THR A 67 6.89 -6.77 12.72
N GLU A 68 7.87 -7.44 13.31
CA GLU A 68 8.09 -7.45 14.77
C GLU A 68 8.58 -6.10 15.28
N GLN A 69 9.44 -5.40 14.54
CA GLN A 69 9.87 -4.03 14.86
C GLN A 69 8.69 -3.05 14.85
N VAL A 70 7.82 -3.12 13.83
CA VAL A 70 6.60 -2.30 13.75
C VAL A 70 5.65 -2.63 14.91
N LEU A 71 5.43 -3.92 15.21
CA LEU A 71 4.61 -4.34 16.35
C LEU A 71 5.19 -3.85 17.69
N ASN A 72 6.51 -3.93 17.88
CA ASN A 72 7.17 -3.44 19.08
C ASN A 72 7.08 -1.93 19.21
N TYR A 73 7.18 -1.18 18.10
CA TYR A 73 6.94 0.26 18.10
C TYR A 73 5.54 0.57 18.64
N TYR A 74 4.49 -0.09 18.14
CA TYR A 74 3.12 0.13 18.61
C TYR A 74 2.81 -0.43 20.02
N ARG A 75 3.59 -1.38 20.53
CA ARG A 75 3.39 -1.99 21.87
C ARG A 75 4.06 -1.23 23.01
N ARG A 76 4.97 -0.30 22.75
CA ARG A 76 5.58 0.53 23.80
C ARG A 76 4.51 1.41 24.45
N ASP A 77 4.38 1.35 25.78
CA ASP A 77 3.47 2.20 26.57
C ASP A 77 3.75 3.70 26.37
N ASP A 78 5.00 4.04 26.05
CA ASP A 78 5.44 5.39 25.71
C ASP A 78 4.71 5.97 24.48
N ASN A 79 4.12 5.12 23.62
CA ASN A 79 3.29 5.57 22.51
C ASN A 79 1.87 6.00 22.94
N GLU A 80 1.38 5.62 24.13
CA GLU A 80 0.07 6.07 24.59
C GLU A 80 0.05 7.58 24.83
N GLU A 81 1.14 8.14 25.37
CA GLU A 81 1.34 9.59 25.55
C GLU A 81 1.57 10.31 24.20
N CYS A 82 2.17 9.60 23.24
CA CYS A 82 2.44 10.08 21.89
C CYS A 82 1.18 10.19 21.03
N CYS A 83 0.30 9.19 21.11
CA CYS A 83 -0.95 9.16 20.36
C CYS A 83 -2.08 9.97 21.01
N SER A 84 -1.91 10.44 22.25
CA SER A 84 -2.89 11.26 22.97
C SER A 84 -2.58 12.78 22.92
N SER A 85 -1.69 13.22 22.01
CA SER A 85 -1.32 14.62 21.76
C SER A 85 -0.67 15.37 22.94
N ALA A 86 -0.34 14.68 24.04
CA ALA A 86 0.15 15.28 25.27
C ALA A 86 1.69 15.22 25.42
N GLY A 87 2.38 14.36 24.67
CA GLY A 87 3.84 14.24 24.69
C GLY A 87 4.53 15.28 23.78
N SER A 88 5.34 16.16 24.36
CA SER A 88 6.05 17.23 23.65
C SER A 88 7.20 16.77 22.73
N ASP A 89 7.59 15.50 22.78
CA ASP A 89 8.74 14.94 22.03
C ASP A 89 8.37 14.09 20.80
N CYS A 90 7.08 13.95 20.50
CA CYS A 90 6.57 13.05 19.45
C CYS A 90 6.65 13.58 18.02
N SER A 91 6.90 14.88 17.85
CA SER A 91 7.17 15.53 16.57
C SER A 91 8.45 15.03 15.88
N SER A 92 9.27 14.23 16.57
CA SER A 92 10.51 13.67 16.06
C SER A 92 10.38 12.31 15.34
N HIS A 93 9.22 11.63 15.44
CA HIS A 93 8.99 10.30 14.86
C HIS A 93 7.97 10.34 13.70
N THR A 94 8.18 11.25 12.75
CA THR A 94 7.41 11.26 11.50
C THR A 94 7.93 10.19 10.54
N PRO A 95 7.12 9.70 9.60
CA PRO A 95 7.57 8.76 8.59
C PRO A 95 8.75 9.28 7.76
N SER A 96 8.82 10.59 7.52
CA SER A 96 9.99 11.20 6.87
C SER A 96 11.26 11.23 7.72
N SER A 97 11.15 11.26 9.06
CA SER A 97 12.32 11.31 9.95
C SER A 97 12.94 9.93 10.16
N ASN A 98 12.12 8.88 10.04
CA ASN A 98 12.59 7.51 9.86
C ASN A 98 13.11 7.36 8.43
N ARG A 99 14.37 7.76 8.21
CA ARG A 99 15.06 7.56 6.93
C ARG A 99 15.04 6.06 6.57
N LEU A 100 14.09 5.67 5.73
CA LEU A 100 14.17 4.45 4.94
C LEU A 100 15.27 4.71 3.90
N GLU A 101 16.52 4.49 4.30
CA GLU A 101 17.70 4.51 3.42
C GLU A 101 17.67 3.24 2.56
N ASP A 102 16.64 3.12 1.73
CA ASP A 102 16.61 2.09 0.70
C ASP A 102 17.39 2.65 -0.50
N GLU A 103 18.63 2.15 -0.70
CA GLU A 103 19.53 2.50 -1.80
C GLU A 103 18.93 2.19 -3.19
N ASP A 104 17.83 1.43 -3.25
CA ASP A 104 17.16 0.98 -4.46
C ASP A 104 16.02 1.91 -4.93
N ILE A 105 15.70 2.97 -4.18
CA ILE A 105 14.64 3.91 -4.55
C ILE A 105 15.27 5.11 -5.28
N ASP A 106 14.99 5.23 -6.57
CA ASP A 106 15.38 6.40 -7.36
C ASP A 106 14.64 7.64 -6.85
N GLU A 107 15.38 8.63 -6.35
CA GLU A 107 14.81 9.88 -5.83
C GLU A 107 14.08 10.70 -6.91
N GLU A 108 14.41 10.46 -8.18
CA GLU A 108 13.79 11.10 -9.33
C GLU A 108 12.55 10.34 -9.84
N GLU A 109 12.24 9.16 -9.27
CA GLU A 109 11.05 8.40 -9.64
C GLU A 109 9.77 9.16 -9.29
N GLU A 110 8.83 9.18 -10.24
CA GLU A 110 7.53 9.82 -10.05
C GLU A 110 6.58 8.86 -9.32
N PHE A 111 6.10 9.28 -8.15
CA PHE A 111 5.16 8.52 -7.33
C PHE A 111 3.75 9.03 -7.55
N SER A 112 2.80 8.12 -7.76
CA SER A 112 1.38 8.48 -7.84
C SER A 112 0.62 8.00 -6.60
N TRP A 113 -0.13 8.89 -5.94
CA TRP A 113 -1.00 8.56 -4.80
C TRP A 113 -2.34 9.26 -4.91
N THR A 114 -3.29 8.85 -4.07
CA THR A 114 -4.65 9.42 -4.09
C THR A 114 -4.95 10.16 -2.80
N VAL A 115 -5.53 11.36 -2.93
CA VAL A 115 -5.89 12.23 -1.81
C VAL A 115 -7.35 12.65 -1.92
N TRP A 116 -8.06 12.61 -0.79
CA TRP A 116 -9.36 13.27 -0.66
C TRP A 116 -9.14 14.76 -0.37
N GLU A 117 -9.57 15.62 -1.29
CA GLU A 117 -9.55 17.08 -1.10
C GLU A 117 -10.95 17.67 -1.19
N THR A 118 -11.18 18.75 -0.44
CA THR A 118 -12.44 19.51 -0.51
C THR A 118 -12.26 20.70 -1.44
N ILE A 119 -12.67 20.54 -2.69
CA ILE A 119 -12.64 21.61 -3.69
C ILE A 119 -14.06 22.17 -3.82
N ASN A 120 -14.23 23.48 -3.58
CA ASN A 120 -15.52 24.16 -3.67
C ASN A 120 -16.64 23.48 -2.84
N ASN A 121 -16.36 23.12 -1.58
CA ASN A 121 -17.28 22.39 -0.68
C ASN A 121 -17.70 20.98 -1.14
N LYS A 122 -17.01 20.41 -2.14
CA LYS A 122 -17.23 19.04 -2.58
C LYS A 122 -15.97 18.22 -2.30
N VAL A 123 -16.13 17.13 -1.56
CA VAL A 123 -15.07 16.15 -1.34
C VAL A 123 -14.87 15.38 -2.63
N MET A 124 -13.65 15.41 -3.17
CA MET A 124 -13.27 14.69 -4.39
C MET A 124 -11.99 13.91 -4.15
N LEU A 125 -11.90 12.73 -4.76
CA LEU A 125 -10.67 11.94 -4.81
C LEU A 125 -9.85 12.43 -5.98
N GLN A 126 -8.66 12.93 -5.71
CA GLN A 126 -7.69 13.36 -6.71
C GLN A 126 -6.49 12.43 -6.70
N THR A 127 -6.00 12.08 -7.89
CA THR A 127 -4.70 11.42 -8.03
C THR A 127 -3.64 12.50 -8.20
N VAL A 128 -2.65 12.49 -7.32
CA VAL A 128 -1.47 13.35 -7.35
C VAL A 128 -0.30 12.49 -7.82
N SER A 129 0.55 13.05 -8.66
CA SER A 129 1.75 12.40 -9.18
C SER A 129 2.89 13.38 -8.99
N ASP A 130 3.84 13.03 -8.11
CA ASP A 130 4.95 13.90 -7.73
C ASP A 130 6.09 13.07 -7.10
N GLN A 131 7.18 13.72 -6.71
CA GLN A 131 8.38 13.09 -6.18
C GLN A 131 8.19 12.52 -4.77
N LYS A 132 9.11 11.61 -4.39
CA LYS A 132 9.18 10.98 -3.06
C LYS A 132 9.09 11.99 -1.91
N ALA A 133 9.78 13.13 -2.01
CA ALA A 133 9.78 14.16 -0.97
C ALA A 133 8.39 14.75 -0.72
N SER A 134 7.64 15.02 -1.80
CA SER A 134 6.25 15.53 -1.70
C SER A 134 5.32 14.50 -1.07
N LEU A 135 5.46 13.23 -1.43
CA LEU A 135 4.69 12.13 -0.81
C LEU A 135 4.96 12.04 0.69
N LEU A 136 6.24 12.05 1.10
CA LEU A 136 6.62 11.96 2.52
C LEU A 136 6.08 13.16 3.31
N SER A 137 6.18 14.37 2.77
CA SER A 137 5.61 15.56 3.41
C SER A 137 4.09 15.44 3.57
N GLU A 138 3.38 14.89 2.58
CA GLU A 138 1.93 14.71 2.67
C GLU A 138 1.54 13.67 3.74
N ILE A 139 2.34 12.62 3.88
CA ILE A 139 2.15 11.62 4.95
C ILE A 139 2.37 12.27 6.32
N ASP A 140 3.46 13.04 6.48
CA ASP A 140 3.77 13.72 7.73
C ASP A 140 2.67 14.69 8.16
N ASN A 141 2.12 15.46 7.21
CA ASN A 141 1.03 16.41 7.46
C ASN A 141 -0.24 15.73 8.02
N ARG A 142 -0.43 14.44 7.74
CA ARG A 142 -1.57 13.64 8.21
C ARG A 142 -1.23 12.76 9.38
N TRP A 143 0.03 12.74 9.79
CA TRP A 143 0.55 11.78 10.76
C TRP A 143 -0.14 11.90 12.11
N GLU A 144 -0.33 13.11 12.61
CA GLU A 144 -1.01 13.34 13.89
C GLU A 144 -2.45 12.80 13.90
N ILE A 145 -3.20 13.03 12.82
CA ILE A 145 -4.58 12.52 12.66
C ILE A 145 -4.58 11.00 12.62
N PHE A 146 -3.64 10.41 11.88
CA PHE A 146 -3.50 8.96 11.78
C PHE A 146 -3.17 8.33 13.15
N LEU A 147 -2.22 8.91 13.89
CA LEU A 147 -1.85 8.44 15.22
C LEU A 147 -3.04 8.51 16.20
N TYR A 148 -3.76 9.63 16.18
CA TYR A 148 -4.95 9.79 17.01
C TYR A 148 -6.01 8.74 16.71
N HIS A 149 -6.33 8.53 15.42
CA HIS A 149 -7.28 7.51 14.99
C HIS A 149 -6.83 6.09 15.39
N ALA A 150 -5.54 5.76 15.21
CA ALA A 150 -4.99 4.48 15.61
C ALA A 150 -5.14 4.22 17.12
N PHE A 151 -4.90 5.25 17.94
CA PHE A 151 -5.10 5.17 19.38
C PHE A 151 -6.56 5.00 19.77
N VAL A 152 -7.47 5.81 19.22
CA VAL A 152 -8.91 5.69 19.51
C VAL A 152 -9.40 4.28 19.17
N ASN A 153 -9.02 3.74 18.01
CA ASN A 153 -9.40 2.38 17.62
C ASN A 153 -8.83 1.33 18.58
N ARG A 154 -7.59 1.47 19.04
CA ARG A 154 -7.00 0.57 20.04
C ARG A 154 -7.79 0.61 21.35
N GLN A 155 -8.07 1.80 21.86
CA GLN A 155 -8.83 1.96 23.11
C GLN A 155 -10.25 1.41 22.98
N GLN A 156 -10.92 1.62 21.84
CA GLN A 156 -12.22 1.04 21.54
C GLN A 156 -12.18 -0.49 21.52
N CYS A 157 -11.18 -1.10 20.88
CA CYS A 157 -11.01 -2.55 20.85
C CYS A 157 -10.85 -3.13 22.26
N ILE A 158 -9.97 -2.54 23.08
CA ILE A 158 -9.73 -2.97 24.46
C ILE A 158 -11.03 -2.86 25.28
N TYR A 159 -11.73 -1.73 25.16
CA TYR A 159 -12.97 -1.52 25.89
C TYR A 159 -14.08 -2.51 25.50
N ILE A 160 -14.18 -2.83 24.20
CA ILE A 160 -15.14 -3.84 23.70
C ILE A 160 -14.81 -5.21 24.28
N GLU A 161 -13.54 -5.59 24.34
CA GLU A 161 -13.12 -6.87 24.93
C GLU A 161 -13.51 -6.95 26.41
N ILE A 162 -13.23 -5.90 27.19
CA ILE A 162 -13.62 -5.81 28.60
C ILE A 162 -15.14 -5.97 28.77
N ILE A 163 -15.94 -5.26 27.97
CA ILE A 163 -17.41 -5.37 28.04
C ILE A 163 -17.86 -6.80 27.68
N ARG A 164 -17.28 -7.43 26.66
CA ARG A 164 -17.62 -8.80 26.27
C ARG A 164 -17.37 -9.79 27.40
N GLU A 165 -16.28 -9.63 28.12
CA GLU A 165 -15.92 -10.50 29.25
C GLU A 165 -16.78 -10.27 30.49
N GLN A 166 -17.11 -9.00 30.78
CA GLN A 166 -17.86 -8.64 31.98
C GLN A 166 -19.37 -8.80 31.84
N SER A 167 -19.89 -8.89 30.61
CA SER A 167 -21.33 -8.94 30.36
C SER A 167 -21.88 -10.37 30.38
N SER A 168 -23.14 -10.50 30.77
CA SER A 168 -23.85 -11.79 30.76
C SER A 168 -24.05 -12.30 29.32
N ALA A 169 -23.71 -13.57 29.09
CA ALA A 169 -23.83 -14.21 27.77
C ALA A 169 -25.28 -14.28 27.24
N ASP A 170 -26.29 -14.26 28.12
CA ASP A 170 -27.67 -14.57 27.74
C ASP A 170 -28.55 -13.33 27.51
N ASN A 171 -28.16 -12.16 28.02
CA ASN A 171 -29.04 -10.98 28.10
C ASN A 171 -28.42 -9.68 27.55
N PHE A 172 -27.26 -9.75 26.90
CA PHE A 172 -26.53 -8.57 26.46
C PHE A 172 -25.98 -8.71 25.04
N VAL A 173 -25.89 -7.57 24.34
CA VAL A 173 -25.27 -7.46 23.02
C VAL A 173 -24.35 -6.23 23.00
N VAL A 174 -23.09 -6.40 22.61
CA VAL A 174 -22.21 -5.27 22.25
C VAL A 174 -22.47 -4.93 20.80
N VAL A 175 -22.76 -3.66 20.51
CA VAL A 175 -22.82 -3.15 19.14
C VAL A 175 -21.74 -2.10 18.99
N HIS A 176 -20.74 -2.39 18.15
CA HIS A 176 -19.77 -1.39 17.71
C HIS A 176 -20.34 -0.70 16.47
N ILE A 177 -20.50 0.62 16.53
CA ILE A 177 -21.00 1.43 15.41
C ILE A 177 -19.88 2.39 15.04
N ASP A 178 -19.32 2.20 13.85
CA ASP A 178 -18.36 3.11 13.27
C ASP A 178 -19.11 4.15 12.42
N PHE A 179 -19.01 5.42 12.82
CA PHE A 179 -19.50 6.53 12.01
C PHE A 179 -18.32 7.09 11.24
N SER A 180 -18.29 6.83 9.93
CA SER A 180 -17.45 7.63 9.04
C SER A 180 -17.88 9.10 9.15
N GLU A 181 -16.95 9.99 9.47
CA GLU A 181 -17.15 11.44 9.75
C GLU A 181 -17.64 12.27 8.53
N ASN A 182 -18.45 11.71 7.65
CA ASN A 182 -19.01 12.40 6.47
C ASN A 182 -20.41 12.97 6.72
N TYR A 183 -20.75 13.36 7.95
CA TYR A 183 -22.05 13.97 8.25
C TYR A 183 -21.93 15.48 8.43
N LYS A 184 -22.53 16.23 7.49
CA LYS A 184 -22.73 17.67 7.63
C LYS A 184 -24.10 17.91 8.25
N PHE A 185 -24.15 18.62 9.38
CA PHE A 185 -25.43 19.06 9.97
C PHE A 185 -26.19 19.93 8.95
N ILE A 186 -27.29 19.41 8.43
CA ILE A 186 -28.29 20.20 7.73
C ILE A 186 -29.18 20.81 8.83
N ARG A 187 -29.05 22.12 9.07
CA ARG A 187 -30.05 22.84 9.86
C ARG A 187 -31.33 22.90 9.01
N GLN A 188 -32.41 22.28 9.49
CA GLN A 188 -33.76 22.52 9.01
C GLN A 188 -34.32 23.81 9.61
#